data_AF-A0A3D1WQF6-F1
#
_entry.id   AF-A0A3D1WQF6-F1
#
_cell.length_a   1.000
_cell.length_b   1.000
_cell.length_c   1.000
_cell.angle_alpha   90.00
_cell.angle_beta   90.00
_cell.angle_gamma   90.00
#
_symmetry.space_group_name_H-M   'P 1'
#
loop_
_entity.id
_entity.type
_entity.pdbx_description
1 polymer ?
#
loop_
_entity_poly.entity_id
_entity_poly.type
_entity_poly.pdbx_seq_one_letter_code
_entity_poly.pdbx_strand_id
1 'polypeptide(L)' 'MDASELIEKMVAESGKSARGISREIGRSSTFVGTTIAKGSDIRLGTLSAIAKAAGWEIVARKGEEEIVIS' A
#
# COMPACT_ATOMS: atom_id res chain seq x y z
N MET A 1 2.19 0.54 -13.95
CA MET A 1 2.21 0.29 -12.51
C MET A 1 0.84 -0.17 -12.11
N ASP A 2 0.69 -1.46 -11.85
CA ASP A 2 -0.50 -1.98 -11.20
C ASP A 2 -0.41 -1.82 -9.66
N ALA A 3 -1.47 -2.20 -8.95
CA ALA A 3 -1.52 -2.04 -7.50
C ALA A 3 -0.48 -2.93 -6.78
N SER A 4 -0.16 -4.11 -7.32
CA SER A 4 0.84 -5.01 -6.74
C SER A 4 2.24 -4.43 -6.89
N GLU A 5 2.60 -3.94 -8.08
CA GLU A 5 3.87 -3.27 -8.35
C GLU A 5 4.04 -2.02 -7.45
N LEU A 6 2.96 -1.25 -7.25
CA LEU A 6 2.98 -0.10 -6.34
C LEU A 6 3.25 -0.54 -4.89
N ILE A 7 2.58 -1.58 -4.40
CA ILE A 7 2.77 -2.10 -3.05
C ILE A 7 4.18 -2.65 -2.86
N GLU A 8 4.70 -3.41 -3.82
CA GLU A 8 6.08 -3.91 -3.80
C GLU A 8 7.08 -2.77 -3.68
N LYS A 9 6.91 -1.71 -4.48
CA LYS A 9 7.74 -0.52 -4.42
C LYS A 9 7.66 0.17 -3.05
N MET A 10 6.45 0.37 -2.53
CA MET A 10 6.25 0.97 -1.20
C MET A 10 6.95 0.16 -0.11
N VAL A 11 6.82 -1.18 -0.14
CA VAL A 11 7.48 -2.06 0.83
C VAL A 11 9.00 -1.94 0.71
N ALA A 12 9.55 -2.01 -0.51
CA ALA A 12 10.98 -1.95 -0.76
C ALA A 12 11.62 -0.65 -0.24
N GLU A 13 10.96 0.50 -0.43
CA GLU A 13 11.47 1.80 -0.01
C GLU A 13 11.21 2.11 1.48
N SER A 14 10.25 1.44 2.11
CA SER A 14 9.88 1.68 3.53
C SER A 14 10.92 1.22 4.56
N GLY A 15 11.88 0.38 4.16
CA GLY A 15 12.79 -0.33 5.08
C GLY A 15 12.09 -1.38 5.96
N LYS A 16 10.79 -1.63 5.76
CA LYS A 16 9.99 -2.62 6.49
C LYS A 16 9.75 -3.86 5.63
N SER A 17 9.55 -5.01 6.28
CA SER A 17 9.07 -6.20 5.57
C SER A 17 7.56 -6.11 5.34
N ALA A 18 7.05 -6.79 4.30
CA ALA A 18 5.60 -6.93 4.06
C ALA A 18 4.87 -7.51 5.29
N ARG A 19 5.54 -8.39 6.05
CA ARG A 19 5.04 -8.94 7.32
C ARG A 19 4.93 -7.86 8.41
N GLY A 20 5.93 -6.98 8.50
CA GLY A 20 5.93 -5.85 9.43
C GLY A 20 4.78 -4.89 9.13
N ILE A 21 4.66 -4.47 7.87
CA ILE A 21 3.56 -3.61 7.40
C ILE A 21 2.20 -4.27 7.69
N SER A 22 2.04 -5.56 7.39
CA SER A 22 0.79 -6.28 7.66
C SER A 22 0.39 -6.23 9.14
N ARG A 23 1.35 -6.36 10.06
CA ARG A 23 1.09 -6.26 11.51
C ARG A 23 0.75 -4.84 11.94
N GLU A 24 1.45 -3.86 11.39
CA GLU A 24 1.25 -2.43 11.69
C GLU A 24 -0.16 -1.97 11.30
N ILE A 25 -0.70 -2.46 10.18
CA ILE A 25 -2.08 -2.19 9.76
C ILE A 25 -3.12 -3.09 10.43
N GLY A 26 -2.74 -3.86 11.46
CA GLY A 26 -3.65 -4.73 12.23
C GLY A 26 -4.19 -5.95 11.47
N ARG A 27 -3.44 -6.47 10.49
CA ARG A 27 -3.82 -7.63 9.66
C ARG A 27 -2.95 -8.85 9.97
N SER A 28 -3.32 -10.00 9.37
CA SER A 28 -2.52 -11.23 9.48
C SER A 28 -1.13 -11.00 8.90
N SER A 29 -0.11 -11.66 9.44
CA SER A 29 1.30 -11.44 9.04
C SER A 29 1.62 -11.73 7.58
N THR A 30 0.74 -12.45 6.88
CA THR A 30 0.89 -12.79 5.47
C THR A 30 0.07 -11.90 4.55
N PHE A 31 -0.77 -11.02 5.10
CA PHE A 31 -1.77 -10.25 4.35
C PHE A 31 -1.17 -9.51 3.15
N VAL A 32 -0.20 -8.62 3.37
CA VAL A 32 0.42 -7.83 2.28
C VAL A 32 1.09 -8.74 1.25
N GLY A 33 1.78 -9.80 1.70
CA GLY A 33 2.40 -10.77 0.78
C GLY A 33 1.36 -11.49 -0.09
N THR A 34 0.23 -11.89 0.49
CA THR A 34 -0.87 -12.49 -0.27
C THR A 34 -1.58 -11.49 -1.18
N THR A 35 -1.63 -10.22 -0.81
CA THR A 35 -2.20 -9.14 -1.63
C THR A 35 -1.35 -8.92 -2.88
N ILE A 36 -0.03 -8.83 -2.72
CA ILE A 36 0.92 -8.73 -3.84
C ILE A 36 0.76 -9.93 -4.78
N ALA A 37 0.85 -11.15 -4.22
CA ALA A 37 0.84 -12.39 -4.99
C ALA A 37 -0.48 -12.65 -5.73
N LYS A 38 -1.61 -12.16 -5.23
CA LYS A 38 -2.92 -12.33 -5.87
C LYS A 38 -3.17 -11.37 -7.03
N GLY A 39 -2.36 -10.32 -7.18
CA GLY A 39 -2.48 -9.40 -8.32
C GLY A 39 -3.87 -8.75 -8.45
N SER A 40 -4.53 -8.46 -7.33
CA SER A 40 -5.97 -8.20 -7.30
C SER A 40 -6.32 -6.74 -7.05
N ASP A 41 -7.49 -6.37 -7.57
CA ASP A 41 -8.24 -5.14 -7.32
C ASP A 41 -8.34 -4.86 -5.81
N ILE A 42 -7.41 -4.05 -5.30
CA ILE A 42 -7.29 -3.76 -3.88
C ILE A 42 -8.24 -2.63 -3.52
N ARG A 43 -8.96 -2.78 -2.40
CA ARG A 43 -9.78 -1.68 -1.89
C ARG A 43 -8.89 -0.49 -1.56
N LEU A 44 -9.32 0.70 -1.98
CA LEU A 44 -8.58 1.95 -1.77
C LEU A 44 -8.16 2.15 -0.29
N GLY A 45 -9.05 1.87 0.67
CA GLY A 45 -8.71 2.00 2.09
C GLY A 45 -7.63 1.02 2.57
N THR A 46 -7.49 -0.15 1.93
CA THR A 46 -6.37 -1.07 2.22
C THR A 46 -5.07 -0.53 1.64
N LEU A 47 -5.12 0.00 0.41
CA LEU A 47 -3.96 0.61 -0.23
C LEU A 47 -3.46 1.82 0.56
N SER A 48 -4.36 2.71 1.01
CA SER A 48 -4.03 3.85 1.88
C SER A 48 -3.36 3.41 3.17
N ALA A 49 -3.92 2.39 3.85
CA ALA A 49 -3.32 1.89 5.09
C ALA A 49 -1.91 1.33 4.89
N ILE A 50 -1.68 0.62 3.78
CA ILE A 50 -0.35 0.11 3.41
C ILE A 50 0.60 1.26 3.12
N ALA A 51 0.18 2.25 2.31
CA ALA A 51 0.98 3.41 1.97
C ALA A 51 1.41 4.17 3.23
N LYS A 52 0.47 4.48 4.12
CA LYS A 52 0.75 5.17 5.38
C LYS A 52 1.75 4.40 6.25
N ALA A 53 1.57 3.09 6.40
CA ALA A 53 2.50 2.24 7.15
C ALA A 53 3.88 2.15 6.48
N ALA A 54 3.96 2.28 5.15
CA ALA A 54 5.20 2.32 4.38
C ALA A 54 5.87 3.71 4.38
N GLY A 55 5.22 4.75 4.91
CA GLY A 55 5.72 6.13 4.86
C GLY A 55 5.38 6.88 3.56
N TRP A 56 4.37 6.41 2.83
CA TRP A 56 3.89 6.98 1.58
C TRP A 56 2.53 7.65 1.75
N GLU A 57 2.21 8.55 0.83
CA GLU A 57 0.91 9.18 0.70
C GLU A 57 0.33 8.89 -0.69
N ILE A 58 -0.97 8.60 -0.75
CA ILE A 58 -1.67 8.38 -2.02
C ILE A 58 -2.43 9.65 -2.36
N VAL A 59 -2.20 10.16 -3.56
CA VAL A 59 -2.87 11.36 -4.08
C VAL A 59 -3.63 11.03 -5.36
N ALA A 60 -4.91 11.44 -5.40
CA ALA A 60 -5.65 11.54 -6.65
C ALA A 60 -5.35 12.91 -7.26
N ARG A 61 -4.75 12.92 -8.45
CA ARG A 61 -4.39 14.16 -9.16
C ARG A 61 -5.25 14.37 -10.38
N LYS A 62 -5.79 15.58 -10.55
CA LYS A 62 -6.50 16.03 -11.76
C LYS A 62 -6.02 17.42 -12.16
N GLY A 63 -5.14 17.51 -13.17
CA GLY A 63 -4.49 18.77 -13.52
C GLY A 63 -3.58 19.24 -12.39
N GLU A 64 -3.84 20.44 -11.87
CA GLU A 64 -3.13 21.02 -10.71
C GLU A 64 -3.80 20.70 -9.37
N GLU A 65 -4.96 20.04 -9.39
CA GLU A 65 -5.68 19.65 -8.18
C GLU A 65 -5.16 18.32 -7.64
N GLU A 66 -4.90 18.26 -6.32
CA GLU A 66 -4.50 17.06 -5.60
C GLU A 66 -5.43 16.80 -4.42
N ILE A 67 -5.91 15.56 -4.32
CA ILE A 67 -6.72 15.09 -3.21
C ILE A 67 -5.97 13.95 -2.54
N VAL A 68 -5.54 14.18 -1.30
CA VAL A 68 -4.92 13.15 -0.46
C VAL A 68 -5.97 12.12 -0.05
N ILE A 69 -5.62 10.85 -0.21
CA ILE A 69 -6.44 9.72 0.19
C ILE A 69 -5.94 9.23 1.55
N SER A 70 -6.74 9.49 2.59
CA SER A 70 -6.49 9.08 3.99
C SER A 70 -7.15 7.75 4.33
#